data_AF-A0A4Q3ELD7-F1
#
_entry.id   AF-A0A4Q3ELD7-F1
#
_cell.length_a   1.000
_cell.length_b   1.000
_cell.length_c   1.000
_cell.angle_alpha   90.00
_cell.angle_beta   90.00
_cell.angle_gamma   90.00
#
_symmetry.space_group_name_H-M   'P 1'
#
loop_
_entity.id
_entity.type
_entity.pdbx_description
1 polymer ?
#
loop_
_entity_poly.entity_id
_entity_poly.type
_entity_poly.pdbx_seq_one_letter_code
_entity_poly.pdbx_strand_id
1 'polypeptide(L)'
;MRILSNYRLSASALLLFLGGISFAQTNPNMTDQQGQTVAWDSVKSNWLPSLVRDGAYDRTPHVNKVLHWAEPREADVMYRKRIWREIDIRQKQNMPFRFKGDEYSGGGMFIEILTDAVKKGKIKAYSATDDRFTTTMTKDQIMEMLQGKPETLQVPNPDNPDEMMIKIINNDFNPDLITRFRLKEDWFFDRNLGRMVVRIIGIAPLLDKYNEE
;
A
#
# COMPACT_ATOMS: atom_id res chain seq x y z
N MET A 1 48.50 52.85 15.73
CA MET A 1 49.28 52.90 14.48
C MET A 1 49.13 51.55 13.79
N ARG A 2 48.41 51.57 12.65
CA ARG A 2 48.35 50.62 11.52
C ARG A 2 49.29 49.39 11.52
N ILE A 3 48.73 48.17 11.33
CA ILE A 3 48.72 47.35 10.08
C ILE A 3 48.53 45.84 10.35
N LEU A 4 47.57 45.24 9.65
CA LEU A 4 47.28 43.80 9.48
C LEU A 4 48.16 43.20 8.37
N SER A 5 48.51 41.90 8.44
CA SER A 5 48.21 40.90 7.38
C SER A 5 48.68 39.46 7.65
N ASN A 6 47.70 38.54 7.71
CA ASN A 6 47.51 37.15 7.20
C ASN A 6 48.65 36.33 6.54
N TYR A 7 48.62 34.99 6.66
CA TYR A 7 48.44 34.00 5.55
C TYR A 7 48.36 32.49 6.00
N ARG A 8 47.19 31.87 5.78
CA ARG A 8 46.79 30.58 5.13
C ARG A 8 47.60 29.24 5.20
N LEU A 9 46.87 28.19 5.65
CA LEU A 9 46.65 26.81 5.10
C LEU A 9 47.81 25.84 4.74
N SER A 10 47.78 24.61 5.29
CA SER A 10 48.02 23.35 4.52
C SER A 10 47.72 22.03 5.29
N ALA A 11 46.78 21.27 4.71
CA ALA A 11 46.74 19.82 4.45
C ALA A 11 46.86 18.73 5.55
N SER A 12 45.84 17.87 5.51
CA SER A 12 45.58 16.56 6.12
C SER A 12 46.53 15.44 5.69
N ALA A 13 46.76 14.44 6.59
CA ALA A 13 46.65 12.97 6.37
C ALA A 13 47.64 12.15 7.22
N LEU A 14 47.15 11.31 8.15
CA LEU A 14 47.55 9.88 8.23
C LEU A 14 46.59 9.08 9.11
N LEU A 15 46.14 7.95 8.57
CA LEU A 15 45.23 6.95 9.12
C LEU A 15 46.02 5.87 9.88
N LEU A 16 45.31 5.15 10.78
CA LEU A 16 45.63 3.84 11.39
C LEU A 16 46.42 3.82 12.71
N PHE A 17 45.69 3.57 13.82
CA PHE A 17 46.04 2.48 14.74
C PHE A 17 44.78 1.78 15.24
N LEU A 18 44.76 0.47 15.05
CA LEU A 18 43.77 -0.52 15.46
C LEU A 18 43.84 -0.80 16.98
N GLY A 19 42.70 -1.16 17.58
CA GLY A 19 42.66 -2.03 18.76
C GLY A 19 42.07 -1.39 20.03
N GLY A 20 40.77 -1.62 20.26
CA GLY A 20 40.12 -1.38 21.55
C GLY A 20 39.09 -2.47 21.83
N ILE A 21 39.46 -3.45 22.65
CA ILE A 21 38.56 -4.43 23.24
C ILE A 21 37.78 -3.70 24.33
N SER A 22 36.47 -3.51 24.15
CA SER A 22 35.61 -3.02 25.24
C SER A 22 34.88 -4.21 25.87
N PHE A 23 35.31 -4.56 27.07
CA PHE A 23 34.54 -5.42 27.98
C PHE A 23 33.32 -4.65 28.50
N ALA A 24 32.22 -5.39 28.66
CA ALA A 24 30.95 -4.91 29.17
C ALA A 24 31.06 -4.45 30.64
N GLN A 25 30.69 -3.19 30.90
CA GLN A 25 30.18 -2.74 32.19
C GLN A 25 28.72 -2.30 31.97
N THR A 26 27.79 -3.08 32.51
CA THR A 26 26.37 -2.73 32.54
C THR A 26 26.15 -1.69 33.63
N ASN A 27 25.69 -0.50 33.24
CA ASN A 27 25.27 0.55 34.14
C ASN A 27 23.95 0.14 34.84
N PRO A 28 23.79 0.30 36.17
CA PRO A 28 22.61 -0.20 36.91
C PRO A 28 21.36 0.68 36.76
N ASN A 29 21.42 1.72 35.92
CA ASN A 29 20.29 2.61 35.63
C ASN A 29 19.82 2.46 34.17
N MET A 30 19.63 1.22 33.73
CA MET A 30 18.79 0.95 32.57
C MET A 30 17.38 0.70 33.08
N THR A 31 16.58 1.75 33.16
CA THR A 31 15.13 1.59 33.01
C THR A 31 14.92 0.77 31.75
N ASP A 32 14.14 -0.31 31.85
CA ASP A 32 13.75 -1.16 30.71
C ASP A 32 13.50 -0.26 29.50
N GLN A 33 14.41 -0.35 28.52
CA GLN A 33 14.12 0.18 27.21
C GLN A 33 12.96 -0.66 26.71
N GLN A 34 11.74 -0.13 26.87
CA GLN A 34 10.56 -0.58 26.16
C GLN A 34 11.02 -0.86 24.73
N GLY A 35 11.05 -2.16 24.39
CA GLY A 35 11.63 -2.61 23.15
C GLY A 35 11.07 -1.78 22.01
N GLN A 36 11.95 -1.21 21.19
CA GLN A 36 11.57 -0.57 19.96
C GLN A 36 10.69 -1.55 19.19
N THR A 37 9.39 -1.27 19.17
CA THR A 37 8.43 -2.04 18.41
C THR A 37 8.81 -1.88 16.95
N VAL A 38 9.24 -2.98 16.32
CA VAL A 38 9.30 -3.05 14.87
C VAL A 38 7.90 -2.65 14.39
N ALA A 39 7.80 -1.49 13.72
CA ALA A 39 6.54 -0.98 13.21
C ALA A 39 6.02 -1.98 12.17
N TRP A 40 5.10 -2.84 12.59
CA TRP A 40 4.38 -3.71 11.68
C TRP A 40 3.56 -2.83 10.75
N ASP A 41 3.80 -2.96 9.44
CA ASP A 41 3.12 -2.18 8.41
C ASP A 41 1.67 -2.67 8.27
N SER A 42 0.76 -2.13 9.09
CA SER A 42 -0.65 -2.50 9.09
C SER A 42 -1.44 -1.71 8.04
N VAL A 43 -2.55 -2.29 7.61
CA VAL A 43 -3.50 -1.65 6.68
C VAL A 43 -4.46 -0.74 7.46
N LYS A 44 -4.87 -1.19 8.66
CA LYS A 44 -5.72 -0.42 9.58
C LYS A 44 -4.88 0.37 10.57
N SER A 45 -5.08 1.69 10.63
CA SER A 45 -4.32 2.60 11.50
C SER A 45 -4.60 2.42 13.00
N ASN A 46 -5.76 1.87 13.36
CA ASN A 46 -6.17 1.62 14.74
C ASN A 46 -5.73 0.25 15.26
N TRP A 47 -5.12 -0.58 14.41
CA TRP A 47 -4.65 -1.89 14.81
C TRP A 47 -3.29 -1.76 15.50
N LEU A 48 -3.22 -2.29 16.72
CA LEU A 48 -2.01 -2.33 17.53
C LEU A 48 -1.72 -3.79 17.87
N PRO A 49 -0.48 -4.27 17.73
CA PRO A 49 -0.12 -5.60 18.20
C PRO A 49 -0.22 -5.65 19.74
N SER A 50 -0.42 -6.85 20.28
CA SER A 50 -0.39 -7.05 21.73
C SER A 50 1.02 -6.71 22.27
N LEU A 51 1.08 -5.91 23.34
CA LEU A 51 2.37 -5.57 23.99
C LEU A 51 2.92 -6.75 24.81
N VAL A 52 2.06 -7.71 25.14
CA VAL A 52 2.37 -8.93 25.88
C VAL A 52 2.08 -10.13 24.98
N ARG A 53 2.77 -11.24 25.24
CA ARG A 53 2.51 -12.52 24.56
C ARG A 53 1.05 -12.92 24.71
N ASP A 54 0.36 -12.96 23.59
CA ASP A 54 -1.03 -13.41 23.48
C ASP A 54 -1.06 -14.84 22.91
N GLY A 55 -1.25 -15.82 23.79
CA GLY A 55 -1.30 -17.24 23.43
C GLY A 55 -0.27 -18.14 24.12
N ALA A 56 -0.41 -19.45 23.90
CA ALA A 56 0.45 -20.47 24.51
C ALA A 56 1.87 -20.52 23.90
N TYR A 57 2.06 -20.00 22.69
CA TYR A 57 3.33 -19.98 21.96
C TYR A 57 3.48 -18.71 21.13
N ASP A 58 4.71 -18.26 20.91
CA ASP A 58 5.01 -17.12 20.05
C ASP A 58 5.02 -17.54 18.58
N ARG A 59 4.16 -16.91 17.78
CA ARG A 59 4.18 -17.08 16.32
C ARG A 59 5.36 -16.29 15.75
N THR A 60 6.39 -17.00 15.30
CA THR A 60 7.52 -16.36 14.62
C THR A 60 7.14 -16.01 13.18
N PRO A 61 7.35 -14.76 12.74
CA PRO A 61 7.11 -14.38 11.34
C PRO A 61 8.05 -15.14 10.42
N HIS A 62 7.50 -15.78 9.39
CA HIS A 62 8.29 -16.39 8.33
C HIS A 62 8.54 -15.34 7.25
N VAL A 63 9.80 -14.89 7.12
CA VAL A 63 10.18 -13.90 6.11
C VAL A 63 10.27 -14.59 4.75
N ASN A 64 9.15 -14.62 4.02
CA ASN A 64 9.12 -15.11 2.65
C ASN A 64 9.53 -13.98 1.69
N LYS A 65 10.68 -14.13 1.02
CA LYS A 65 11.10 -13.20 -0.04
C LYS A 65 10.46 -13.61 -1.36
N VAL A 66 9.82 -12.66 -2.03
CA VAL A 66 9.27 -12.89 -3.38
C VAL A 66 10.42 -13.04 -4.37
N LEU A 67 10.39 -14.12 -5.15
CA LEU A 67 11.29 -14.29 -6.30
C LEU A 67 10.72 -13.55 -7.50
N HIS A 68 11.57 -12.82 -8.20
CA HIS A 68 11.20 -12.16 -9.45
C HIS A 68 10.93 -13.20 -10.54
N TRP A 69 9.96 -12.90 -11.40
CA TRP A 69 9.68 -13.72 -12.57
C TRP A 69 10.84 -13.62 -13.57
N ALA A 70 11.13 -14.73 -14.25
CA ALA A 70 11.98 -14.69 -15.43
C ALA A 70 11.29 -13.87 -16.54
N GLU A 71 12.00 -12.93 -17.16
CA GLU A 71 11.48 -12.16 -18.27
C GLU A 71 11.57 -12.98 -19.58
N PRO A 72 10.45 -13.17 -20.31
CA PRO A 72 10.46 -13.95 -21.52
C PRO A 72 11.02 -13.09 -22.64
N ARG A 73 11.89 -13.67 -23.45
CA ARG A 73 12.34 -13.02 -24.69
C ARG A 73 11.22 -13.10 -25.71
N GLU A 74 11.09 -12.07 -26.55
CA GLU A 74 10.06 -12.05 -27.59
C GLU A 74 10.14 -13.28 -28.52
N ALA A 75 11.36 -13.70 -28.88
CA ALA A 75 11.59 -14.89 -29.69
C ALA A 75 11.04 -16.19 -29.09
N ASP A 76 10.91 -16.26 -27.76
CA ASP A 76 10.46 -17.45 -27.02
C ASP A 76 8.94 -17.48 -26.79
N VAL A 77 8.25 -16.38 -27.11
CA VAL A 77 6.79 -16.30 -27.05
C VAL A 77 6.20 -16.86 -28.34
N MET A 78 5.79 -18.13 -28.31
CA MET A 78 5.18 -18.77 -29.49
C MET A 78 3.73 -18.32 -29.74
N TYR A 79 3.02 -18.01 -28.67
CA TYR A 79 1.62 -17.61 -28.71
C TYR A 79 1.37 -16.56 -27.64
N ARG A 80 0.54 -15.56 -27.94
CA ARG A 80 0.09 -14.55 -26.98
C ARG A 80 -1.36 -14.17 -27.23
N LYS A 81 -2.16 -14.13 -26.18
CA LYS A 81 -3.53 -13.61 -26.17
C LYS A 81 -3.76 -12.75 -24.94
N ARG A 82 -4.32 -11.56 -25.15
CA ARG A 82 -4.75 -10.67 -24.07
C ARG A 82 -6.21 -10.97 -23.73
N ILE A 83 -6.49 -11.15 -22.45
CA ILE A 83 -7.81 -11.54 -21.95
C ILE A 83 -8.20 -10.61 -20.80
N TRP A 84 -9.49 -10.29 -20.74
CA TRP A 84 -10.11 -9.66 -19.59
C TRP A 84 -10.84 -10.73 -18.78
N ARG A 85 -10.46 -10.93 -17.53
CA ARG A 85 -11.16 -11.81 -16.60
C ARG A 85 -11.93 -10.97 -15.60
N GLU A 86 -13.18 -11.32 -15.35
CA GLU A 86 -13.93 -10.81 -14.21
C GLU A 86 -13.94 -11.84 -13.10
N ILE A 87 -13.65 -11.39 -11.88
CA ILE A 87 -13.70 -12.16 -10.65
C ILE A 87 -14.81 -11.57 -9.80
N ASP A 88 -15.90 -12.30 -9.60
CA ASP A 88 -16.95 -11.92 -8.66
C ASP A 88 -16.57 -12.38 -7.25
N ILE A 89 -16.37 -11.43 -6.34
CA ILE A 89 -15.91 -11.71 -4.97
C ILE A 89 -17.03 -12.19 -4.05
N ARG A 90 -18.28 -12.20 -4.52
CA ARG A 90 -19.42 -12.79 -3.80
C ARG A 90 -19.46 -14.31 -3.94
N GLN A 91 -18.74 -14.86 -4.91
CA GLN A 91 -18.63 -16.30 -5.09
C GLN A 91 -17.79 -16.93 -3.97
N LYS A 92 -18.19 -18.12 -3.49
CA LYS A 92 -17.51 -18.85 -2.41
C LYS A 92 -16.01 -19.04 -2.66
N GLN A 93 -15.61 -19.32 -3.91
CA GLN A 93 -14.20 -19.52 -4.29
C GLN A 93 -13.36 -18.24 -4.11
N ASN A 94 -13.99 -17.06 -4.19
CA ASN A 94 -13.35 -15.75 -4.17
C ASN A 94 -13.54 -15.02 -2.83
N MET A 95 -14.13 -15.68 -1.83
CA MET A 95 -14.33 -15.13 -0.49
C MET A 95 -13.05 -14.55 0.16
N PRO A 96 -11.83 -15.09 -0.08
CA PRO A 96 -10.61 -14.51 0.46
C PRO A 96 -10.39 -13.03 0.10
N PHE A 97 -10.91 -12.53 -1.02
CA PHE A 97 -10.78 -11.12 -1.40
C PHE A 97 -11.61 -10.18 -0.50
N ARG A 98 -12.67 -10.70 0.13
CA ARG A 98 -13.55 -9.96 1.06
C ARG A 98 -13.16 -10.10 2.52
N PHE A 99 -12.11 -10.86 2.82
CA PHE A 99 -11.73 -11.10 4.20
C PHE A 99 -11.29 -9.79 4.85
N LYS A 100 -11.98 -9.36 5.92
CA LYS A 100 -11.73 -8.08 6.62
C LYS A 100 -10.46 -8.06 7.47
N GLY A 101 -9.65 -9.11 7.41
CA GLY A 101 -8.45 -9.29 8.21
C GLY A 101 -8.73 -9.94 9.57
N ASP A 102 -7.65 -10.43 10.16
CA ASP A 102 -7.60 -11.00 11.51
C ASP A 102 -6.78 -10.08 12.43
N GLU A 103 -7.00 -10.22 13.74
CA GLU A 103 -6.34 -9.50 14.83
C GLU A 103 -4.82 -9.69 14.84
N TYR A 104 -4.29 -10.73 14.18
CA TYR A 104 -2.84 -10.94 14.09
C TYR A 104 -2.18 -10.23 12.91
N SER A 105 -2.90 -10.00 11.81
CA SER A 105 -2.31 -9.52 10.55
C SER A 105 -2.50 -8.02 10.32
N GLY A 106 -3.26 -7.32 11.18
CA GLY A 106 -3.70 -5.93 10.94
C GLY A 106 -4.43 -5.77 9.60
N GLY A 107 -5.00 -6.89 9.11
CA GLY A 107 -5.42 -7.06 7.72
C GLY A 107 -6.68 -6.28 7.37
N GLY A 108 -6.85 -6.07 6.08
CA GLY A 108 -8.03 -5.48 5.48
C GLY A 108 -8.48 -6.26 4.25
N MET A 109 -9.68 -5.97 3.76
CA MET A 109 -10.15 -6.47 2.46
C MET A 109 -9.12 -6.16 1.37
N PHE A 110 -9.09 -6.95 0.30
CA PHE A 110 -8.06 -6.78 -0.75
C PHE A 110 -8.02 -5.34 -1.30
N ILE A 111 -9.18 -4.66 -1.40
CA ILE A 111 -9.23 -3.26 -1.80
C ILE A 111 -8.58 -2.31 -0.79
N GLU A 112 -8.71 -2.56 0.51
CA GLU A 112 -8.10 -1.72 1.55
C GLU A 112 -6.58 -1.79 1.43
N ILE A 113 -6.05 -2.99 1.18
CA ILE A 113 -4.62 -3.22 0.92
C ILE A 113 -4.17 -2.44 -0.32
N LEU A 114 -4.92 -2.49 -1.42
CA LEU A 114 -4.59 -1.76 -2.64
C LEU A 114 -4.63 -0.24 -2.40
N THR A 115 -5.65 0.25 -1.71
CA THR A 115 -5.82 1.68 -1.42
C THR A 115 -4.71 2.18 -0.51
N ASP A 116 -4.34 1.41 0.52
CA ASP A 116 -3.20 1.71 1.38
C ASP A 116 -1.86 1.70 0.63
N ALA A 117 -1.63 0.71 -0.23
CA ALA A 117 -0.44 0.65 -1.06
C ALA A 117 -0.31 1.86 -2.00
N VAL A 118 -1.43 2.37 -2.52
CA VAL A 118 -1.48 3.59 -3.33
C VAL A 118 -1.24 4.85 -2.47
N LYS A 119 -1.83 4.92 -1.26
CA LYS A 119 -1.57 6.02 -0.30
C LYS A 119 -0.10 6.08 0.09
N LYS A 120 0.53 4.94 0.34
CA LYS A 120 1.97 4.79 0.62
C LYS A 120 2.86 5.02 -0.61
N GLY A 121 2.27 5.04 -1.82
CA GLY A 121 3.01 5.23 -3.07
C GLY A 121 3.78 4.01 -3.57
N LYS A 122 3.50 2.82 -3.01
CA LYS A 122 4.07 1.54 -3.47
C LYS A 122 3.54 1.14 -4.85
N ILE A 123 2.29 1.50 -5.13
CA ILE A 123 1.59 1.20 -6.39
C ILE A 123 1.09 2.52 -6.99
N LYS A 124 1.15 2.65 -8.31
CA LYS A 124 0.55 3.78 -9.07
C LYS A 124 -0.81 3.36 -9.61
N ALA A 125 -1.81 4.22 -9.45
CA ALA A 125 -3.12 4.03 -10.06
C ALA A 125 -3.24 4.85 -11.36
N TYR A 126 -4.07 4.36 -12.26
CA TYR A 126 -4.28 4.92 -13.59
C TYR A 126 -5.77 5.14 -13.85
N SER A 127 -6.08 6.08 -14.73
CA SER A 127 -7.46 6.33 -15.14
C SER A 127 -8.04 5.14 -15.92
N ALA A 128 -9.34 4.90 -15.73
CA ALA A 128 -10.11 3.91 -16.48
C ALA A 128 -10.49 4.36 -17.92
N THR A 129 -10.12 5.58 -18.34
CA THR A 129 -10.45 6.10 -19.68
C THR A 129 -9.75 5.32 -20.80
N ASP A 130 -8.51 4.90 -20.58
CA ASP A 130 -7.70 4.18 -21.56
C ASP A 130 -7.16 2.89 -20.96
N ASP A 131 -7.28 1.82 -21.73
CA ASP A 131 -6.77 0.49 -21.44
C ASP A 131 -5.24 0.45 -21.32
N ARG A 132 -4.53 1.44 -21.85
CA ARG A 132 -3.06 1.43 -21.92
C ARG A 132 -2.35 2.01 -20.69
N PHE A 133 -3.09 2.41 -19.64
CA PHE A 133 -2.51 2.98 -18.41
C PHE A 133 -1.63 4.21 -18.67
N THR A 134 -2.09 5.09 -19.57
CA THR A 134 -1.35 6.28 -20.00
C THR A 134 -1.45 7.43 -19.01
N THR A 135 -2.63 7.62 -18.40
CA THR A 135 -2.89 8.72 -17.47
C THR A 135 -2.82 8.25 -16.03
N THR A 136 -1.84 8.75 -15.27
CA THR A 136 -1.72 8.51 -13.84
C THR A 136 -2.72 9.37 -13.05
N MET A 137 -3.34 8.80 -12.03
CA MET A 137 -4.23 9.54 -11.12
C MET A 137 -3.47 10.05 -9.89
N THR A 138 -3.86 11.22 -9.39
CA THR A 138 -3.38 11.72 -8.09
C THR A 138 -4.10 11.02 -6.95
N LYS A 139 -3.52 11.05 -5.74
CA LYS A 139 -4.12 10.42 -4.56
C LYS A 139 -5.52 10.97 -4.27
N ASP A 140 -5.71 12.28 -4.43
CA ASP A 140 -6.99 12.94 -4.15
C ASP A 140 -8.07 12.52 -5.14
N GLN A 141 -7.75 12.39 -6.43
CA GLN A 141 -8.68 11.90 -7.45
C GLN A 141 -9.13 10.47 -7.19
N ILE A 142 -8.25 9.64 -6.62
CA ILE A 142 -8.57 8.25 -6.28
C ILE A 142 -9.51 8.22 -5.08
N MET A 143 -9.26 9.05 -4.06
CA MET A 143 -10.15 9.16 -2.92
C MET A 143 -11.53 9.67 -3.33
N GLU A 144 -11.60 10.68 -4.21
CA GLU A 144 -12.86 11.18 -4.78
C GLU A 144 -13.61 10.07 -5.57
N MET A 145 -12.89 9.26 -6.34
CA MET A 145 -13.51 8.15 -7.09
C MET A 145 -14.04 7.04 -6.17
N LEU A 146 -13.35 6.76 -5.06
CA LEU A 146 -13.73 5.72 -4.10
C LEU A 146 -14.84 6.16 -3.15
N GLN A 147 -14.80 7.41 -2.67
CA GLN A 147 -15.76 7.96 -1.71
C GLN A 147 -17.00 8.56 -2.39
N GLY A 148 -16.89 8.91 -3.67
CA GLY A 148 -17.88 9.72 -4.36
C GLY A 148 -17.63 11.21 -4.12
N LYS A 149 -18.35 12.06 -4.89
CA LYS A 149 -18.27 13.50 -4.68
C LYS A 149 -18.91 13.86 -3.34
N PRO A 150 -18.29 14.75 -2.54
CA PRO A 150 -18.90 15.20 -1.31
C PRO A 150 -20.22 15.90 -1.62
N GLU A 151 -21.28 15.48 -0.95
CA GLU A 151 -22.61 16.06 -1.12
C GLU A 151 -22.70 17.34 -0.30
N THR A 152 -23.14 18.43 -0.93
CA THR A 152 -23.41 19.70 -0.25
C THR A 152 -24.89 19.77 0.08
N LEU A 153 -25.23 19.72 1.36
CA LEU A 153 -26.60 19.97 1.83
C LEU A 153 -26.70 21.38 2.39
N GLN A 154 -27.73 22.12 2.00
CA GLN A 154 -28.06 23.40 2.62
C GLN A 154 -28.87 23.14 3.87
N VAL A 155 -28.30 23.47 5.03
CA VAL A 155 -28.92 23.29 6.35
C VAL A 155 -29.17 24.67 6.94
N PRO A 156 -30.29 24.94 7.63
CA PRO A 156 -30.50 26.21 8.33
C PRO A 156 -29.41 26.44 9.37
N ASN A 157 -28.85 27.65 9.43
CA ASN A 157 -27.83 27.99 10.41
C ASN A 157 -28.43 27.99 11.83
N PRO A 158 -27.86 27.25 12.80
CA PRO A 158 -28.36 27.24 14.18
C PRO A 158 -28.29 28.60 14.89
N ASP A 159 -27.43 29.52 14.43
CA ASP A 159 -27.25 30.86 15.02
C ASP A 159 -28.10 31.95 14.36
N ASN A 160 -28.51 31.77 13.10
CA ASN A 160 -29.40 32.70 12.39
C ASN A 160 -30.39 31.91 11.50
N PRO A 161 -31.68 31.82 11.85
CA PRO A 161 -32.66 31.01 11.13
C PRO A 161 -32.91 31.46 9.67
N ASP A 162 -32.51 32.67 9.31
CA ASP A 162 -32.73 33.25 7.96
C ASP A 162 -31.58 32.93 6.98
N GLU A 163 -30.47 32.36 7.45
CA GLU A 163 -29.30 32.04 6.63
C GLU A 163 -29.12 30.52 6.47
N MET A 164 -29.02 30.06 5.22
CA MET A 164 -28.71 28.67 4.90
C MET A 164 -27.20 28.48 4.92
N MET A 165 -26.71 27.58 5.79
CA MET A 165 -25.30 27.16 5.79
C MET A 165 -25.09 25.96 4.86
N ILE A 166 -23.98 25.96 4.12
CA ILE A 166 -23.56 24.81 3.31
C ILE A 166 -22.86 23.82 4.23
N LYS A 167 -23.51 22.68 4.49
CA LYS A 167 -22.90 21.54 5.17
C LYS A 167 -22.33 20.59 4.12
N ILE A 168 -21.02 20.42 4.11
CA ILE A 168 -20.33 19.44 3.26
C ILE A 168 -20.35 18.10 3.99
N ILE A 169 -20.97 17.09 3.38
CA ILE A 169 -20.95 15.71 3.86
C ILE A 169 -19.94 14.95 3.01
N ASN A 170 -18.83 14.56 3.62
CA ASN A 170 -17.89 13.63 3.01
C ASN A 170 -18.39 12.21 3.27
N ASN A 171 -18.62 11.45 2.21
CA ASN A 171 -18.97 10.06 2.36
C ASN A 171 -17.71 9.24 2.67
N ASP A 172 -17.79 8.31 3.60
CA ASP A 172 -16.67 7.46 3.94
C ASP A 172 -16.50 6.34 2.89
N PHE A 173 -15.27 5.90 2.69
CA PHE A 173 -14.99 4.80 1.78
C PHE A 173 -15.49 3.50 2.40
N ASN A 174 -16.53 2.91 1.80
CA ASN A 174 -17.03 1.60 2.22
C ASN A 174 -16.47 0.48 1.30
N PRO A 175 -15.55 -0.36 1.79
CA PRO A 175 -14.94 -1.42 0.98
C PRO A 175 -15.90 -2.56 0.63
N ASP A 176 -17.02 -2.71 1.35
CA ASP A 176 -18.02 -3.75 1.08
C ASP A 176 -18.83 -3.50 -0.20
N LEU A 177 -18.80 -2.28 -0.74
CA LEU A 177 -19.53 -1.92 -1.95
C LEU A 177 -18.89 -2.48 -3.23
N ILE A 178 -17.64 -2.93 -3.17
CA ILE A 178 -16.96 -3.53 -4.32
C ILE A 178 -17.43 -4.97 -4.48
N THR A 179 -17.92 -5.30 -5.67
CA THR A 179 -18.53 -6.61 -5.96
C THR A 179 -17.68 -7.46 -6.89
N ARG A 180 -16.86 -6.84 -7.73
CA ARG A 180 -16.08 -7.54 -8.76
C ARG A 180 -14.70 -6.93 -8.92
N PHE A 181 -13.73 -7.74 -9.33
CA PHE A 181 -12.44 -7.30 -9.84
C PHE A 181 -12.29 -7.69 -11.30
N ARG A 182 -11.91 -6.75 -12.14
CA ARG A 182 -11.55 -7.01 -13.54
C ARG A 182 -10.04 -7.05 -13.67
N LEU A 183 -9.53 -8.17 -14.18
CA LEU A 183 -8.12 -8.41 -14.42
C LEU A 183 -7.82 -8.28 -15.90
N LYS A 184 -6.79 -7.50 -16.22
CA LYS A 184 -6.17 -7.48 -17.53
C LYS A 184 -5.00 -8.44 -17.54
N GLU A 185 -5.09 -9.52 -18.31
CA GLU A 185 -4.10 -10.58 -18.32
C GLU A 185 -3.53 -10.82 -19.72
N ASP A 186 -2.24 -11.10 -19.78
CA ASP A 186 -1.59 -11.66 -20.96
C ASP A 186 -1.30 -13.14 -20.73
N TRP A 187 -1.93 -13.95 -21.57
CA TRP A 187 -1.72 -15.39 -21.65
C TRP A 187 -0.73 -15.63 -22.78
N PHE A 188 0.41 -16.25 -22.48
CA PHE A 188 1.39 -16.56 -23.50
C PHE A 188 2.01 -17.94 -23.29
N PHE A 189 2.39 -18.59 -24.39
CA PHE A 189 3.10 -19.85 -24.35
C PHE A 189 4.61 -19.57 -24.39
N ASP A 190 5.31 -19.92 -23.31
CA ASP A 190 6.76 -19.79 -23.23
C ASP A 190 7.42 -21.08 -23.73
N ARG A 191 8.24 -20.96 -24.78
CA ARG A 191 9.02 -22.08 -25.34
C ARG A 191 9.93 -22.72 -24.30
N ASN A 192 10.60 -21.92 -23.46
CA ASN A 192 11.61 -22.41 -22.53
C ASN A 192 10.98 -23.20 -21.37
N LEU A 193 9.81 -22.77 -20.92
CA LEU A 193 9.05 -23.45 -19.86
C LEU A 193 8.11 -24.55 -20.40
N GLY A 194 7.85 -24.56 -21.71
CA GLY A 194 6.96 -25.53 -22.35
C GLY A 194 5.51 -25.48 -21.87
N ARG A 195 5.05 -24.35 -21.31
CA ARG A 195 3.71 -24.20 -20.73
C ARG A 195 3.12 -22.83 -20.99
N MET A 196 1.79 -22.75 -20.88
CA MET A 196 1.07 -21.48 -20.82
C MET A 196 1.35 -20.77 -19.49
N VAL A 197 1.77 -19.51 -19.58
CA VAL A 197 2.01 -18.62 -18.45
C VAL A 197 1.04 -17.45 -18.53
N VAL A 198 0.51 -17.05 -17.37
CA VAL A 198 -0.40 -15.92 -17.24
C VAL A 198 0.31 -14.78 -16.51
N ARG A 199 0.28 -13.58 -17.09
CA ARG A 199 0.77 -12.35 -16.47
C ARG A 199 -0.36 -11.37 -16.26
N ILE A 200 -0.56 -10.96 -15.02
CA ILE A 200 -1.50 -9.89 -14.67
C ILE A 200 -0.82 -8.55 -14.94
N ILE A 201 -1.47 -7.71 -15.74
CA ILE A 201 -0.99 -6.37 -16.11
C ILE A 201 -1.67 -5.31 -15.25
N GLY A 202 -2.96 -5.47 -15.00
CA GLY A 202 -3.74 -4.51 -14.25
C GLY A 202 -4.92 -5.16 -13.56
N ILE A 203 -5.34 -4.51 -12.47
CA ILE A 203 -6.47 -4.89 -11.64
C ILE A 203 -7.36 -3.65 -11.50
N ALA A 204 -8.64 -3.80 -11.76
CA ALA A 204 -9.63 -2.75 -11.58
C ALA A 204 -10.74 -3.22 -10.62
N PRO A 205 -10.96 -2.54 -9.47
CA PRO A 205 -12.15 -2.78 -8.66
C PRO A 205 -13.39 -2.23 -9.38
N LEU A 206 -14.48 -2.98 -9.30
CA LEU A 206 -15.77 -2.62 -9.89
C LEU A 206 -16.86 -2.61 -8.81
N LEU A 207 -17.77 -1.65 -8.96
CA LEU A 207 -18.95 -1.48 -8.15
C LEU A 207 -20.18 -1.60 -9.04
N ASP A 208 -21.13 -2.44 -8.65
CA ASP A 208 -22.39 -2.61 -9.36
C ASP A 208 -23.36 -1.51 -8.91
N LYS A 209 -23.75 -0.63 -9.83
CA LYS A 209 -24.85 0.32 -9.63
C LYS A 209 -26.10 -0.24 -10.28
N TYR A 210 -27.14 -0.44 -9.48
CA TYR A 210 -28.46 -0.76 -9.98
C TYR A 210 -29.13 0.56 -10.37
N ASN A 211 -29.62 0.66 -11.60
CA ASN A 211 -30.53 1.74 -11.96
C ASN A 211 -31.91 1.36 -11.42
N GLU A 212 -32.53 2.29 -10.69
CA GLU A 212 -33.93 2.23 -10.33
C GLU A 212 -34.74 2.71 -11.55
N GLU A 213 -35.06 1.78 -12.46
CA GLU A 213 -36.21 1.91 -13.37
C GLU A 213 -37.43 1.24 -12.76
#